data_AF-A0AAE1N0I6-F1
#
_entry.id   AF-A0AAE1N0I6-F1
#
_cell.length_a   1.000
_cell.length_b   1.000
_cell.length_c   1.000
_cell.angle_alpha   90.00
_cell.angle_beta   90.00
_cell.angle_gamma   90.00
#
_symmetry.space_group_name_H-M   'P 1'
#
loop_
_entity.id
_entity.type
_entity.pdbx_description
1 polymer ?
#
loop_
_entity_poly.entity_id
_entity_poly.type
_entity_poly.pdbx_seq_one_letter_code
_entity_poly.pdbx_strand_id
1 'polypeptide(L)'
;MVRDTKAPHQNSNLRGLIVGNYCHDILMRDGLVVDETLGGVAYFISVVLDILSISFRLISKVESDFAYSMTHHLILVPTSKTTLFHAYFDSKVDAIGHQDR
;
A
#
# COMPACT_ATOMS: atom_id res chain seq x y z
N MET A 1 -20.36 37.27 30.26
CA MET A 1 -19.06 36.67 29.89
C MET A 1 -19.33 35.29 29.30
N VAL A 2 -19.64 35.23 28.00
CA VAL A 2 -19.83 33.96 27.30
C VAL A 2 -18.43 33.41 27.04
N ARG A 3 -18.09 32.31 27.72
CA ARG A 3 -16.86 31.57 27.43
C ARG A 3 -17.11 30.81 26.14
N ASP A 4 -16.51 31.32 25.06
CA ASP A 4 -16.46 30.63 23.78
C ASP A 4 -15.52 29.42 23.94
N THR A 5 -16.07 28.29 24.38
CA THR A 5 -15.36 27.01 24.41
C THR A 5 -15.19 26.51 22.98
N LYS A 6 -14.24 27.10 22.25
CA LYS A 6 -13.67 26.45 21.08
C LYS A 6 -13.05 25.15 21.57
N ALA A 7 -13.65 24.03 21.18
CA ALA A 7 -13.01 22.72 21.27
C ALA A 7 -11.58 22.85 20.74
N PRO A 8 -10.59 22.17 21.35
CA PRO A 8 -9.21 22.28 20.90
C PRO A 8 -9.20 21.96 19.40
N HIS A 9 -8.80 22.96 18.61
CA HIS A 9 -8.46 22.73 17.20
C HIS A 9 -7.37 21.67 17.22
N GLN A 10 -7.77 20.42 17.02
CA GLN A 10 -6.89 19.35 16.57
C GLN A 10 -6.25 19.93 15.32
N ASN A 11 -5.02 20.43 15.45
CA ASN A 11 -4.22 20.90 14.34
C ASN A 11 -4.02 19.71 13.42
N SER A 12 -4.98 19.49 12.53
CA SER A 12 -4.92 18.50 11.48
C SER A 12 -3.96 19.05 10.44
N ASN A 13 -2.66 19.02 10.73
CA ASN A 13 -1.60 19.16 9.74
C ASN A 13 -1.57 17.91 8.84
N LEU A 14 -2.74 17.44 8.42
CA LEU A 14 -2.94 16.27 7.59
C LEU A 14 -2.65 16.74 6.16
N ARG A 15 -1.48 16.40 5.65
CA ARG A 15 -0.91 16.96 4.41
C ARG A 15 -1.35 16.23 3.16
N GLY A 16 -2.06 15.11 3.29
CA GLY A 16 -2.51 14.34 2.13
C GLY A 16 -3.46 13.20 2.48
N LEU A 17 -4.18 12.75 1.46
CA LEU A 17 -5.01 11.55 1.48
C LEU A 17 -4.43 10.56 0.47
N ILE A 18 -4.12 9.36 0.93
CA ILE A 18 -3.75 8.23 0.08
C ILE A 18 -4.97 7.31 0.01
N VAL A 19 -5.43 7.03 -1.21
CA VAL A 19 -6.44 6.02 -1.48
C VAL A 19 -5.89 5.08 -2.52
N GLY A 20 -5.93 3.78 -2.25
CA GLY A 20 -5.45 2.78 -3.20
C GLY A 20 -5.39 1.39 -2.58
N ASN A 21 -4.67 0.48 -3.21
CA ASN A 21 -4.62 -0.92 -2.82
C ASN A 21 -3.41 -1.26 -1.95
N TYR A 22 -3.62 -2.28 -1.14
CA TYR A 22 -2.60 -3.18 -0.64
C TYR A 22 -2.80 -4.51 -1.38
N CYS A 23 -1.71 -5.17 -1.76
CA CYS A 23 -1.79 -6.46 -2.44
C CYS A 23 -0.67 -7.41 -2.02
N HIS A 24 -0.84 -8.68 -2.34
CA HIS A 24 0.24 -9.64 -2.34
C HIS A 24 0.88 -9.62 -3.72
N ASP A 25 2.12 -9.14 -3.78
CA ASP A 25 2.93 -9.22 -4.99
C ASP A 25 3.58 -10.60 -5.03
N ILE A 26 3.23 -11.37 -6.04
CA ILE A 26 3.75 -12.71 -6.30
C ILE A 26 4.78 -12.58 -7.40
N LEU A 27 6.05 -12.79 -7.05
CA LEU A 27 7.13 -12.77 -8.01
C LEU A 27 7.21 -14.13 -8.68
N MET A 28 7.13 -14.14 -10.00
CA MET A 28 7.16 -15.34 -10.82
C MET A 28 8.35 -15.30 -11.77
N ARG A 29 9.13 -16.38 -11.84
CA ARG A 29 10.19 -16.56 -12.83
C ARG A 29 9.97 -17.85 -13.60
N ASP A 30 9.93 -17.74 -14.93
CA ASP A 30 9.75 -18.89 -15.84
C ASP A 30 8.51 -19.75 -15.48
N GLY A 31 7.44 -19.12 -15.00
CA GLY A 31 6.20 -19.78 -14.58
C GLY A 31 6.21 -20.38 -13.16
N LEU A 32 7.30 -20.24 -12.42
CA LEU A 32 7.42 -20.67 -11.02
C LEU A 32 7.34 -19.46 -10.07
N VAL A 33 6.65 -19.61 -8.94
CA VAL A 33 6.69 -18.61 -7.87
C VAL A 33 8.07 -18.63 -7.24
N VAL A 34 8.74 -17.49 -7.23
CA VAL A 34 10.07 -17.32 -6.61
C VAL A 34 10.00 -16.61 -5.27
N ASP A 35 9.01 -15.73 -5.08
CA ASP A 35 8.83 -15.01 -3.82
C ASP A 35 7.40 -14.41 -3.71
N GLU A 36 7.04 -14.03 -2.49
CA GLU A 36 5.82 -13.28 -2.19
C GLU A 36 6.16 -12.08 -1.29
N THR A 37 5.68 -10.90 -1.65
CA THR A 37 5.94 -9.66 -0.91
C THR A 37 4.69 -8.81 -0.76
N LEU A 38 4.72 -7.90 0.22
CA LEU A 38 3.69 -6.88 0.35
C LEU A 38 3.90 -5.83 -0.74
N GLY A 39 2.84 -5.55 -1.49
CA GLY A 39 2.82 -4.53 -2.51
C GLY A 39 1.60 -3.64 -2.46
N GLY A 40 1.40 -2.92 -3.56
CA GLY A 40 0.32 -1.96 -3.73
C GLY A 40 0.78 -0.53 -3.63
N VAL A 41 0.19 0.33 -4.46
CA VAL A 41 0.64 1.73 -4.58
C VAL A 41 0.40 2.50 -3.30
N ALA A 42 -0.72 2.22 -2.60
CA ALA A 42 -1.03 2.89 -1.35
C ALA A 42 -0.05 2.51 -0.24
N TYR A 43 0.39 1.25 -0.20
CA TYR A 43 1.43 0.79 0.71
C TYR A 43 2.77 1.48 0.42
N PHE A 44 3.22 1.48 -0.84
CA PHE A 44 4.49 2.09 -1.20
C PHE A 44 4.55 3.58 -0.81
N ILE A 45 3.52 4.35 -1.14
CA ILE A 45 3.46 5.78 -0.81
C ILE A 45 3.39 5.99 0.71
N SER A 46 2.60 5.19 1.45
CA SER A 46 2.46 5.35 2.90
C SER A 46 3.79 5.11 3.62
N VAL A 47 4.55 4.10 3.23
CA VAL A 47 5.88 3.82 3.76
C VAL A 47 6.85 4.98 3.52
N VAL A 48 6.88 5.53 2.30
CA VAL A 48 7.75 6.67 1.98
C VAL A 48 7.39 7.89 2.83
N LEU A 49 6.10 8.20 2.97
CA LEU A 49 5.65 9.35 3.76
C LEU A 49 5.88 9.15 5.25
N ASP A 50 5.72 7.94 5.79
CA ASP A 50 6.06 7.60 7.17
C ASP A 50 7.56 7.82 7.45
N ILE A 51 8.44 7.34 6.56
CA ILE A 51 9.90 7.53 6.67
C ILE A 51 10.25 9.01 6.70
N LEU A 52 9.56 9.83 5.90
CA LEU A 52 9.75 11.28 5.85
C LEU A 52 9.01 12.03 6.99
N SER A 53 8.31 11.31 7.88
CA SER A 53 7.49 11.88 8.96
C SER A 53 6.43 12.89 8.46
N ILE A 54 5.88 12.65 7.26
CA ILE A 54 4.82 13.46 6.68
C ILE A 54 3.47 12.90 7.13
N SER A 55 2.62 13.75 7.71
CA SER A 55 1.28 13.33 8.13
C SER A 55 0.33 13.17 6.94
N PHE A 56 -0.34 12.02 6.85
CA PHE A 56 -1.36 11.71 5.85
C PHE A 56 -2.49 10.88 6.45
N ARG A 57 -3.59 10.76 5.71
CA ARG A 57 -4.64 9.77 5.96
C ARG A 57 -4.56 8.70 4.89
N LEU A 58 -4.61 7.44 5.31
CA LEU A 58 -4.65 6.29 4.42
C LEU A 58 -6.03 5.67 4.44
N ILE A 59 -6.57 5.37 3.25
CA ILE A 59 -7.77 4.58 3.05
C ILE A 59 -7.44 3.44 2.09
N SER A 60 -7.42 2.22 2.60
CA SER A 60 -7.31 1.01 1.80
C SER A 60 -8.16 -0.10 2.38
N LYS A 61 -8.48 -1.08 1.53
CA LYS A 61 -9.25 -2.27 1.88
C LYS A 61 -8.37 -3.49 1.70
N VAL A 62 -8.38 -4.36 2.70
CA VAL A 62 -7.75 -5.68 2.68
C VAL A 62 -8.69 -6.67 3.32
N GLU A 63 -8.48 -7.96 3.07
CA GLU A 63 -9.42 -8.99 3.51
C GLU A 63 -8.84 -9.86 4.61
N SER A 64 -9.62 -10.84 5.08
CA SER A 64 -9.19 -11.73 6.17
C SER A 64 -7.99 -12.60 5.82
N ASP A 65 -7.65 -12.72 4.54
CA ASP A 65 -6.47 -13.42 4.02
C ASP A 65 -5.21 -12.54 3.97
N PHE A 66 -5.28 -11.27 4.41
CA PHE A 66 -4.13 -10.38 4.43
C PHE A 66 -3.06 -10.87 5.41
N ALA A 67 -1.91 -11.26 4.87
CA ALA A 67 -0.83 -11.94 5.58
C ALA A 67 0.11 -11.03 6.40
N TYR A 68 0.03 -9.70 6.28
CA TYR A 68 1.04 -8.79 6.83
C TYR A 68 0.54 -8.01 8.05
N SER A 69 1.45 -7.73 8.99
CA SER A 69 1.19 -6.83 10.11
C SER A 69 1.14 -5.38 9.65
N MET A 70 0.15 -4.63 10.11
CA MET A 70 -0.11 -3.27 9.67
C MET A 70 0.14 -2.22 10.74
N THR A 71 0.87 -1.17 10.38
CA THR A 71 1.04 0.04 11.22
C THR A 71 -0.16 0.97 11.10
N HIS A 72 -0.79 1.03 9.92
CA HIS A 72 -1.98 1.84 9.67
C HIS A 72 -3.26 1.03 9.77
N HIS A 73 -4.35 1.69 10.15
CA HIS A 73 -5.66 1.06 10.20
C HIS A 73 -6.25 0.91 8.79
N LEU A 74 -6.43 -0.33 8.35
CA LEU A 74 -7.07 -0.66 7.09
C LEU A 74 -8.53 -1.08 7.29
N ILE A 75 -9.33 -0.96 6.24
CA ILE A 75 -10.72 -1.42 6.24
C ILE A 75 -10.74 -2.92 5.89
N LEU A 76 -11.25 -3.76 6.78
CA LEU A 76 -11.42 -5.20 6.54
C LEU A 76 -12.75 -5.48 5.81
N VAL A 77 -12.75 -6.20 4.69
CA VAL A 77 -13.98 -6.59 3.95
C VAL A 77 -14.13 -8.13 3.84
N PRO A 78 -14.88 -8.79 4.74
CA PRO A 78 -14.85 -10.25 4.87
C PRO A 78 -15.46 -11.05 3.69
N THR A 79 -15.94 -10.38 2.63
CA THR A 79 -16.66 -10.98 1.50
C THR A 79 -15.82 -11.16 0.24
N SER A 80 -14.55 -10.75 0.23
CA SER A 80 -13.65 -10.82 -0.92
C SER A 80 -12.27 -11.38 -0.54
N LYS A 81 -11.40 -11.57 -1.54
CA LYS A 81 -9.98 -11.89 -1.34
C LYS A 81 -9.11 -10.66 -1.50
N THR A 82 -8.00 -10.59 -0.77
CA THR A 82 -7.01 -9.53 -0.96
C THR A 82 -6.49 -9.57 -2.39
N THR A 83 -6.25 -8.39 -2.97
CA THR A 83 -5.73 -8.26 -4.34
C THR A 83 -4.39 -8.99 -4.47
N LEU A 84 -4.21 -9.73 -5.56
CA LEU A 84 -2.93 -10.33 -5.97
C LEU A 84 -2.36 -9.57 -7.17
N PHE A 85 -1.06 -9.33 -7.18
CA PHE A 85 -0.33 -8.79 -8.32
C PHE A 85 0.76 -9.78 -8.72
N HIS A 86 0.70 -10.33 -9.94
CA HIS A 86 1.70 -11.27 -10.43
C HIS A 86 2.75 -10.54 -11.26
N ALA A 87 3.99 -10.49 -10.77
CA ALA A 87 5.12 -9.91 -11.47
C ALA A 87 5.92 -11.02 -12.17
N TYR A 88 5.88 -11.05 -13.51
CA TYR A 88 6.54 -12.07 -14.30
C TYR A 88 7.93 -11.62 -14.77
N PHE A 89 8.92 -12.47 -14.51
CA PHE A 89 10.29 -12.33 -14.97
C PHE A 89 10.63 -13.53 -15.86
N ASP A 90 11.30 -13.29 -16.98
CA ASP A 90 11.76 -14.34 -17.90
C ASP A 90 13.29 -14.43 -17.82
N SER A 91 13.82 -15.64 -17.69
CA SER A 91 15.26 -15.91 -17.76
C SER A 91 15.87 -15.64 -19.14
N LYS A 92 15.04 -15.54 -20.18
CA LYS A 92 15.47 -15.34 -21.57
C LYS A 92 15.68 -13.87 -21.96
N VAL A 93 15.65 -12.93 -21.01
CA VAL A 93 15.86 -11.49 -21.28
C VAL A 93 17.35 -11.12 -21.45
N ASP A 94 18.22 -12.10 -21.71
CA ASP A 94 19.60 -11.86 -22.14
C ASP A 94 19.78 -12.09 -23.64
N ALA A 95 19.26 -11.16 -24.45
CA ALA A 95 19.87 -10.70 -25.69
C ALA A 95 19.01 -9.59 -26.31
N ILE A 96 19.44 -8.32 -26.17
CA ILE A 96 18.91 -7.15 -26.90
C ILE A 96 17.56 -6.64 -26.37
N GLY A 97 17.59 -5.81 -25.33
CA GLY A 97 16.35 -5.26 -24.77
C GLY A 97 16.49 -4.00 -23.92
N HIS A 98 17.35 -3.05 -24.31
CA HIS A 98 17.16 -1.65 -23.91
C HIS A 98 15.84 -1.16 -24.54
N GLN A 99 14.73 -1.29 -23.83
CA GLN A 99 13.51 -0.53 -24.10
C GLN A 99 12.86 -0.19 -22.76
N ASP A 100 13.17 1.00 -22.25
CA ASP A 100 12.25 1.73 -21.40
C ASP A 100 10.92 1.83 -22.15
N ARG A 101 9.86 1.26 -21.59
CA ARG A 101 8.48 1.55 -21.95
C ARG A 101 7.63 1.65 -20.70
#